data_AF-A0A7Y9S1J6-F1
#
_entry.id   AF-A0A7Y9S1J6-F1
#
_cell.length_a   1.000
_cell.length_b   1.000
_cell.length_c   1.000
_cell.angle_alpha   90.00
_cell.angle_beta   90.00
_cell.angle_gamma   90.00
#
_symmetry.space_group_name_H-M   'P 1'
#
loop_
_entity.id
_entity.type
_entity.pdbx_description
1 polymer ?
#
loop_
_entity_poly.entity_id
_entity_poly.type
_entity_poly.pdbx_seq_one_letter_code
_entity_poly.pdbx_strand_id
1 'polypeptide(L)'
;MKISGSEALSLDRASAEQFAEWFALLADPTRVRLLHTLSTSRSGSMRIGDLAELLGISQSTCSHHCQVLKKVGFVVVDKVGTSSMVSVNPACCTGLPHAADVVMGTLSAPPCCPSDLPADVIARPAVEADMAAILAIYEEGLLTRNATFETSVPTIDELRAKWLPGMAWVAELDGRVAGWTAIQPVSDRACYAGVGETSVYVTETARGRGVGKALLFTQVTEADRAGLWTLQTSIFPENRASLALHRSAGYRTLAVRARVAQLDGVWRDTVMLERRSDIN
;
A
#
# COMPACT_ATOMS: atom_id res chain seq x y z
N MET A 1 10.23 42.33 0.81
CA MET A 1 9.30 41.73 -0.17
C MET A 1 8.88 40.37 0.40
N LYS A 2 7.57 40.17 0.63
CA LYS A 2 6.99 39.04 1.37
C LYS A 2 6.96 37.75 0.52
N ILE A 3 7.43 36.65 1.14
CA ILE A 3 6.91 35.27 1.21
C ILE A 3 6.53 34.51 -0.09
N SER A 4 7.21 33.37 -0.31
CA SER A 4 6.59 32.03 -0.47
C SER A 4 7.53 31.04 0.26
N GLY A 5 7.37 30.74 1.54
CA GLY A 5 6.20 30.06 2.07
C GLY A 5 6.26 28.58 1.65
N SER A 6 7.21 27.82 2.19
CA SER A 6 7.04 26.36 2.29
C SER A 6 5.72 26.16 3.03
N GLU A 7 4.69 25.69 2.35
CA GLU A 7 3.50 25.19 3.04
C GLU A 7 3.97 24.04 3.93
N ALA A 8 4.13 24.34 5.22
CA ALA A 8 4.33 23.33 6.21
C ALA A 8 3.13 22.40 6.11
N LEU A 9 3.41 21.13 5.78
CA LEU A 9 2.44 20.04 5.72
C LEU A 9 1.75 19.94 7.08
N SER A 10 0.62 20.62 7.24
CA SER A 10 -0.13 20.63 8.49
C SER A 10 -1.21 19.57 8.40
N LEU A 11 -1.15 18.59 9.30
CA LEU A 11 -2.26 17.69 9.54
C LEU A 11 -3.50 18.53 9.88
N ASP A 12 -4.58 18.35 9.12
CA ASP A 12 -5.81 19.08 9.39
C ASP A 12 -6.40 18.68 10.75
N ARG A 13 -7.15 19.60 11.36
CA ARG A 13 -7.67 19.43 12.71
C ARG A 13 -8.56 18.20 12.86
N ALA A 14 -9.38 17.88 11.85
CA ALA A 14 -10.31 16.75 11.93
C ALA A 14 -9.55 15.42 11.91
N SER A 15 -8.55 15.29 11.04
CA SER A 15 -7.67 14.12 11.01
C SER A 15 -6.85 13.98 12.30
N ALA A 16 -6.33 15.08 12.85
CA ALA A 16 -5.64 15.08 14.15
C ALA A 16 -6.56 14.64 15.31
N GLU A 17 -7.80 15.13 15.35
CA GLU A 17 -8.80 14.73 16.35
C GLU A 17 -9.15 13.23 16.23
N GLN A 18 -9.30 12.72 15.00
CA GLN A 18 -9.55 11.30 14.75
C GLN A 18 -8.40 10.41 15.24
N PHE A 19 -7.14 10.77 14.94
CA PHE A 19 -5.99 9.99 15.40
C PHE A 19 -5.79 10.08 16.91
N ALA A 20 -6.04 11.25 17.51
CA ALA A 20 -6.03 11.41 18.95
C ALA A 20 -7.08 10.50 19.62
N GLU A 21 -8.27 10.38 19.04
CA GLU A 21 -9.30 9.45 19.52
C GLU A 21 -8.81 7.99 19.44
N TRP A 22 -8.15 7.59 18.35
CA TRP A 22 -7.57 6.26 18.21
C TRP A 22 -6.51 5.96 19.27
N PHE A 23 -5.56 6.88 19.48
CA PHE A 23 -4.51 6.69 20.48
C PHE A 23 -5.06 6.72 21.91
N ALA A 24 -6.00 7.61 22.22
CA ALA A 24 -6.66 7.67 23.51
C ALA A 24 -7.40 6.36 23.82
N LEU A 25 -8.01 5.75 22.80
CA LEU A 25 -8.58 4.42 22.95
C LEU A 25 -7.52 3.36 23.18
N LEU A 26 -6.43 3.33 22.43
CA LEU A 26 -5.41 2.29 22.58
C LEU A 26 -4.50 2.48 23.81
N ALA A 27 -4.56 3.64 24.49
CA ALA A 27 -3.81 3.91 25.72
C ALA A 27 -4.28 3.09 26.95
N ASP A 28 -5.26 2.19 26.79
CA ASP A 28 -5.74 1.28 27.84
C ASP A 28 -5.17 -0.14 27.65
N PRO A 29 -4.47 -0.69 28.66
CA PRO A 29 -3.81 -1.99 28.55
C PRO A 29 -4.79 -3.15 28.34
N THR A 30 -6.03 -3.04 28.84
CA THR A 30 -7.06 -4.07 28.63
C THR A 30 -7.49 -4.12 27.18
N ARG A 31 -7.63 -2.96 26.52
CA ARG A 31 -7.99 -2.89 25.10
C ARG A 31 -6.89 -3.40 24.19
N VAL A 32 -5.62 -3.11 24.52
CA VAL A 32 -4.46 -3.68 23.80
C VAL A 32 -4.41 -5.20 23.95
N ARG A 33 -4.55 -5.72 25.18
CA ARG A 33 -4.60 -7.17 25.43
C ARG A 33 -5.76 -7.84 24.70
N LEU A 34 -6.94 -7.21 24.71
CA LEU A 34 -8.14 -7.69 24.02
C LEU A 34 -7.90 -7.84 22.52
N LEU A 35 -7.39 -6.79 21.86
CA LEU A 35 -7.07 -6.82 20.43
C LEU A 35 -6.03 -7.90 20.12
N HIS A 36 -4.95 -8.00 20.91
CA HIS A 36 -3.94 -9.04 20.75
C HIS A 36 -4.53 -10.46 20.89
N THR A 37 -5.34 -10.71 21.92
CA THR A 37 -5.98 -12.01 22.15
C THR A 37 -6.89 -12.39 20.98
N LEU A 38 -7.69 -11.44 20.46
CA LEU A 38 -8.51 -11.69 19.29
C LEU A 38 -7.68 -11.97 18.04
N SER A 39 -6.66 -11.14 17.75
CA SER A 39 -5.78 -11.28 16.58
C SER A 39 -4.97 -12.58 16.58
N THR A 40 -4.62 -13.11 17.75
CA THR A 40 -3.84 -14.36 17.90
C THR A 40 -4.73 -15.59 18.09
N SER A 41 -6.06 -15.42 18.14
CA SER A 41 -7.00 -16.52 18.22
C SER A 41 -7.04 -17.33 16.92
N ARG A 42 -7.07 -18.66 17.01
CA ARG A 42 -7.07 -19.54 15.83
C ARG A 42 -8.29 -19.37 14.93
N SER A 43 -9.43 -18.98 15.50
CA SER A 43 -10.70 -18.77 14.79
C SER A 43 -10.87 -17.36 14.23
N GLY A 44 -10.02 -16.41 14.60
CA GLY A 44 -10.15 -14.99 14.25
C GLY A 44 -11.39 -14.28 14.85
N SER A 45 -12.19 -14.99 15.65
CA SER A 45 -13.37 -14.47 16.34
C SER A 45 -13.66 -15.27 17.63
N MET A 46 -14.20 -14.60 18.64
CA MET A 46 -14.48 -15.20 19.95
C MET A 46 -15.78 -14.68 20.57
N ARG A 47 -16.43 -15.45 21.44
CA ARG A 47 -17.55 -14.94 22.25
C ARG A 47 -17.04 -13.96 23.29
N ILE A 48 -17.87 -12.96 23.64
CA ILE A 48 -17.53 -12.01 24.72
C ILE A 48 -17.22 -12.72 26.04
N GLY A 49 -17.95 -13.80 26.37
CA GLY A 49 -17.71 -14.58 27.59
C GLY A 49 -16.32 -15.20 27.62
N ASP A 50 -15.97 -15.96 26.58
CA ASP A 50 -14.66 -16.61 26.42
C ASP A 50 -13.52 -15.59 26.40
N LEU A 51 -13.74 -14.42 25.79
CA LEU A 51 -12.78 -13.32 25.77
C LEU A 51 -12.56 -12.71 27.16
N ALA A 52 -13.63 -12.53 27.94
CA ALA A 52 -13.55 -12.01 29.29
C ALA A 52 -12.79 -12.97 30.22
N GLU A 53 -13.04 -14.28 30.08
CA GLU A 53 -12.36 -15.34 30.83
C GLU A 53 -10.85 -15.34 30.53
N LEU A 54 -10.46 -15.31 29.26
CA LEU A 54 -9.04 -15.28 28.86
C LEU A 54 -8.30 -14.02 29.30
N LEU A 55 -9.00 -12.89 29.37
CA LEU A 55 -8.41 -11.62 29.83
C LEU A 55 -8.36 -11.51 31.37
N GLY A 56 -9.10 -12.34 32.08
CA GLY A 56 -9.24 -12.30 33.54
C GLY A 56 -10.07 -11.12 34.03
N ILE A 57 -11.10 -10.71 33.26
CA ILE A 57 -11.96 -9.57 33.57
C ILE A 57 -13.45 -9.97 33.57
N SER A 58 -14.31 -9.10 34.10
CA SER A 58 -15.75 -9.36 34.06
C SER A 58 -16.32 -9.29 32.64
N GLN A 59 -17.38 -10.04 32.36
CA GLN A 59 -18.05 -10.02 31.07
C GLN A 59 -18.65 -8.64 30.74
N SER A 60 -19.14 -7.90 31.73
CA SER A 60 -19.65 -6.52 31.55
C SER A 60 -18.52 -5.56 31.18
N THR A 61 -17.35 -5.67 31.82
CA THR A 61 -16.15 -4.90 31.47
C THR A 61 -15.67 -5.22 30.05
N CYS A 62 -15.59 -6.51 29.70
CA CYS A 62 -15.20 -6.93 28.35
C CYS A 62 -16.18 -6.40 27.29
N SER A 63 -17.49 -6.51 27.55
CA SER A 63 -18.52 -6.01 26.66
C SER A 63 -18.40 -4.50 26.45
N HIS A 64 -18.15 -3.74 27.52
CA HIS A 64 -17.94 -2.30 27.44
C HIS A 64 -16.74 -1.96 26.55
N HIS A 65 -15.57 -2.59 26.75
CA HIS A 65 -14.40 -2.37 25.90
C HIS A 65 -14.66 -2.73 24.43
N CYS A 66 -15.38 -3.83 24.16
CA CYS A 66 -15.78 -4.20 22.79
C CYS A 66 -16.69 -3.15 22.14
N GLN A 67 -17.64 -2.55 22.86
CA GLN A 67 -18.50 -1.50 22.32
C GLN A 67 -17.73 -0.21 22.01
N VAL A 68 -16.81 0.16 22.90
CA VAL A 68 -15.93 1.31 22.70
C VAL A 68 -15.05 1.10 21.46
N LEU A 69 -14.41 -0.07 21.34
CA LEU A 69 -13.59 -0.42 20.18
C LEU A 69 -14.41 -0.53 18.88
N LYS A 70 -15.66 -1.00 18.96
CA LYS A 70 -16.58 -1.09 17.82
C LYS A 70 -16.94 0.29 17.28
N LYS A 71 -17.20 1.27 18.16
CA LYS A 71 -17.60 2.64 17.77
C LYS A 71 -16.56 3.30 16.86
N VAL A 72 -15.28 3.06 17.13
CA VAL A 72 -14.15 3.59 16.34
C VAL A 72 -13.68 2.62 15.25
N GLY A 73 -14.22 1.40 15.23
CA GLY A 73 -14.00 0.44 14.15
C GLY A 73 -12.78 -0.46 14.31
N PHE A 74 -12.24 -0.64 15.52
CA PHE A 74 -11.16 -1.60 15.79
C PHE A 74 -11.64 -3.06 15.84
N VAL A 75 -12.91 -3.27 16.21
CA VAL A 75 -13.52 -4.60 16.28
C VAL A 75 -14.88 -4.61 15.60
N VAL A 76 -15.27 -5.76 15.07
CA VAL A 76 -16.62 -6.06 14.63
C VAL A 76 -17.29 -6.91 15.70
N VAL A 77 -18.56 -6.63 15.98
CA VAL A 77 -19.37 -7.41 16.93
C VAL A 77 -20.65 -7.84 16.23
N ASP A 78 -20.73 -9.14 15.95
CA ASP A 78 -21.83 -9.81 15.27
C ASP A 78 -22.65 -10.66 16.24
N LYS A 79 -23.96 -10.74 16.02
CA LYS A 79 -24.82 -11.66 16.78
C LYS A 79 -24.90 -13.01 16.06
N VAL A 80 -24.49 -14.06 16.75
CA VAL A 80 -24.61 -15.45 16.27
C VAL A 80 -25.44 -16.23 17.29
N GLY A 81 -26.71 -16.46 16.93
CA GLY A 81 -27.71 -16.99 17.86
C GLY A 81 -27.93 -16.05 19.05
N THR A 82 -27.77 -16.55 20.27
CA THR A 82 -27.89 -15.77 21.51
C THR A 82 -26.57 -15.11 21.94
N SER A 83 -25.46 -15.41 21.27
CA SER A 83 -24.12 -14.95 21.65
C SER A 83 -23.64 -13.80 20.76
N SER A 84 -22.85 -12.90 21.34
CA SER A 84 -22.11 -11.88 20.59
C SER A 84 -20.70 -12.37 20.31
N MET A 85 -20.36 -12.47 19.03
CA MET A 85 -19.02 -12.80 18.53
C MET A 85 -18.26 -11.52 18.24
N VAL A 86 -17.01 -11.46 18.64
CA VAL A 86 -16.12 -10.32 18.44
C VAL A 86 -14.93 -10.77 17.60
N SER A 87 -14.60 -9.98 16.59
CA SER A 87 -13.42 -10.15 15.74
C SER A 87 -12.73 -8.80 15.54
N VAL A 88 -11.43 -8.82 15.21
CA VAL A 88 -10.72 -7.58 14.85
C VAL A 88 -11.17 -7.14 13.47
N ASN A 89 -11.42 -5.84 13.29
CA ASN A 89 -11.73 -5.29 11.98
C ASN A 89 -10.47 -5.33 11.09
N PRO A 90 -10.43 -6.07 9.97
CA PRO A 90 -9.24 -6.14 9.13
C PRO A 90 -8.78 -4.78 8.59
N ALA A 91 -9.70 -3.82 8.45
CA ALA A 91 -9.38 -2.46 8.02
C ALA A 91 -8.54 -1.68 9.05
N CYS A 92 -8.62 -1.99 10.34
CA CYS A 92 -7.80 -1.31 11.34
C CYS A 92 -6.34 -1.79 11.31
N CYS A 93 -6.08 -3.04 10.90
CA CYS A 93 -4.72 -3.58 10.76
C CYS A 93 -3.91 -2.85 9.68
N THR A 94 -4.58 -2.25 8.70
CA THR A 94 -3.97 -1.49 7.61
C THR A 94 -4.03 0.02 7.89
N GLY A 95 -5.09 0.50 8.55
CA GLY A 95 -5.29 1.91 8.91
C GLY A 95 -4.40 2.40 10.05
N LEU A 96 -4.14 1.61 11.09
CA LEU A 96 -3.30 2.03 12.24
C LEU A 96 -1.85 2.35 11.86
N PRO A 97 -1.14 1.49 11.10
CA PRO A 97 0.20 1.82 10.64
C PRO A 97 0.21 3.09 9.78
N HIS A 98 -0.82 3.28 8.94
CA HIS A 98 -0.96 4.50 8.14
C HIS A 98 -1.24 5.75 9.00
N ALA A 99 -2.08 5.64 10.03
CA ALA A 99 -2.33 6.73 10.97
C ALA A 99 -1.08 7.11 11.77
N ALA A 100 -0.31 6.13 12.22
CA ALA A 100 0.99 6.37 12.85
C ALA A 100 1.95 7.06 11.87
N ASP A 101 2.01 6.60 10.62
CA ASP A 101 2.79 7.24 9.56
C ASP A 101 2.35 8.70 9.34
N VAL A 102 1.04 8.99 9.30
CA VAL A 102 0.51 10.35 9.13
C VAL A 102 0.83 11.24 10.33
N VAL A 103 0.63 10.74 11.55
CA VAL A 103 0.89 11.47 12.81
C VAL A 103 2.37 11.79 12.98
N MET A 104 3.24 10.87 12.55
CA MET A 104 4.69 11.08 12.58
C MET A 104 5.19 11.94 11.40
N GLY A 105 4.29 12.49 10.59
CA GLY A 105 4.61 13.43 9.50
C GLY A 105 5.14 12.77 8.22
N THR A 106 4.91 11.47 8.04
CA THR A 106 5.37 10.75 6.85
C THR A 106 4.33 10.70 5.72
N LEU A 107 3.05 11.02 5.98
CA LEU A 107 1.94 11.12 5.01
C LEU A 107 0.92 12.17 5.50
N SER A 108 0.17 12.87 4.62
CA SER A 108 -0.67 14.02 5.05
C SER A 108 -2.19 13.89 4.80
N ALA A 109 -2.67 12.89 4.06
CA ALA A 109 -4.09 12.63 3.81
C ALA A 109 -4.25 11.24 3.14
N PRO A 110 -5.46 10.61 3.11
CA PRO A 110 -5.72 9.50 2.20
C PRO A 110 -5.45 9.98 0.76
N PRO A 111 -4.41 9.49 0.09
CA PRO A 111 -3.98 10.10 -1.15
C PRO A 111 -4.92 9.69 -2.28
N CYS A 112 -5.63 10.66 -2.85
CA CYS A 112 -5.93 10.62 -4.27
C CYS A 112 -4.60 10.77 -5.04
N CYS A 113 -4.50 10.18 -6.22
CA CYS A 113 -3.24 10.13 -6.97
C CYS A 113 -2.55 11.50 -7.03
N PRO A 114 -1.20 11.54 -6.94
CA PRO A 114 -0.46 12.79 -6.87
C PRO A 114 -0.78 13.69 -8.06
N SER A 115 -1.43 14.83 -7.83
CA SER A 115 -1.84 15.79 -8.86
C SER A 115 -0.80 16.88 -9.13
N ASP A 116 0.10 17.13 -8.18
CA ASP A 116 1.24 18.04 -8.32
C ASP A 116 2.41 17.32 -9.01
N LEU A 117 2.33 17.21 -10.34
CA LEU A 117 3.36 16.55 -11.14
C LEU A 117 4.41 17.54 -11.63
N PRO A 118 5.70 17.14 -11.65
CA PRO A 118 6.75 17.98 -12.22
C PRO A 118 6.51 18.24 -13.71
N ALA A 119 6.51 19.52 -14.11
CA ALA A 119 6.19 19.94 -15.48
C ALA A 119 7.23 19.49 -16.53
N ASP A 120 8.45 19.19 -16.08
CA ASP A 120 9.56 18.70 -16.91
C ASP A 120 9.59 17.17 -17.08
N VAL A 121 8.66 16.44 -16.44
CA VAL A 121 8.51 15.00 -16.62
C VAL A 121 7.26 14.70 -17.44
N ILE A 122 7.45 14.03 -18.57
CA ILE A 122 6.36 13.67 -19.48
C ILE A 122 6.21 12.15 -19.49
N ALA A 123 5.10 11.65 -18.95
CA ALA A 123 4.73 10.24 -19.05
C ALA A 123 3.93 9.99 -20.34
N ARG A 124 4.33 8.99 -21.12
CA ARG A 124 3.70 8.60 -22.39
C ARG A 124 3.68 7.08 -22.58
N PRO A 125 2.80 6.54 -23.43
CA PRO A 125 2.84 5.11 -23.77
C PRO A 125 4.22 4.69 -24.25
N ALA A 126 4.66 3.52 -23.79
CA ALA A 126 5.91 2.92 -24.23
C ALA A 126 5.80 2.47 -25.69
N VAL A 127 6.85 2.68 -26.47
CA VAL A 127 6.96 2.21 -27.86
C VAL A 127 8.17 1.28 -28.01
N GLU A 128 8.26 0.60 -29.16
CA GLU A 128 9.35 -0.35 -29.44
C GLU A 128 10.75 0.25 -29.25
N ALA A 129 10.93 1.52 -29.64
CA ALA A 129 12.20 2.22 -29.49
C ALA A 129 12.63 2.42 -28.03
N ASP A 130 11.70 2.34 -27.07
CA ASP A 130 12.00 2.52 -25.65
C ASP A 130 12.50 1.24 -24.99
N MET A 131 12.33 0.06 -25.61
CA MET A 131 12.58 -1.22 -24.96
C MET A 131 14.04 -1.38 -24.51
N ALA A 132 14.99 -0.84 -25.27
CA ALA A 132 16.40 -0.83 -24.87
C ALA A 132 16.62 -0.01 -23.58
N ALA A 133 15.96 1.14 -23.44
CA ALA A 133 16.05 1.97 -22.24
C ALA A 133 15.33 1.31 -21.05
N ILE A 134 14.18 0.68 -21.29
CA ILE A 134 13.44 -0.06 -20.26
C ILE A 134 14.29 -1.19 -19.67
N LEU A 135 14.98 -1.97 -20.53
CA LEU A 135 15.86 -3.04 -20.08
C LEU A 135 17.06 -2.51 -19.29
N ALA A 136 17.68 -1.42 -19.73
CA ALA A 136 18.78 -0.79 -18.99
C ALA A 136 18.33 -0.31 -17.59
N ILE A 137 17.13 0.26 -17.50
CA ILE A 137 16.54 0.69 -16.22
C ILE A 137 16.17 -0.51 -15.34
N TYR A 138 15.68 -1.60 -15.95
CA TYR A 138 15.41 -2.85 -15.24
C TYR A 138 16.70 -3.42 -14.65
N GLU A 139 17.77 -3.48 -15.45
CA GLU A 139 19.10 -3.94 -15.02
C GLU A 139 19.62 -3.10 -13.86
N GLU A 140 19.53 -1.77 -13.95
CA GLU A 140 19.91 -0.87 -12.86
C GLU A 140 19.16 -1.21 -11.56
N GLY A 141 17.84 -1.43 -11.66
CA GLY A 141 17.01 -1.84 -10.53
C GLY A 141 17.41 -3.22 -9.98
N LEU A 142 17.71 -4.18 -10.84
CA LEU A 142 18.14 -5.53 -10.48
C LEU A 142 19.48 -5.51 -9.73
N LEU A 143 20.44 -4.69 -10.17
CA LEU A 143 21.76 -4.53 -9.54
C LEU A 143 21.65 -4.01 -8.10
N THR A 144 20.61 -3.26 -7.75
CA THR A 144 20.38 -2.83 -6.35
C THR A 144 20.06 -3.98 -5.40
N ARG A 145 19.66 -5.14 -5.94
CA ARG A 145 19.07 -6.26 -5.19
C ARG A 145 17.89 -5.87 -4.30
N ASN A 146 17.25 -4.72 -4.55
CA ASN A 146 16.17 -4.17 -3.72
C ASN A 146 14.90 -3.80 -4.52
N ALA A 147 14.83 -4.21 -5.79
CA ALA A 147 13.69 -3.95 -6.67
C ALA A 147 12.91 -5.23 -7.04
N THR A 148 13.60 -6.35 -7.23
CA THR A 148 13.00 -7.60 -7.72
C THR A 148 13.68 -8.83 -7.12
N PHE A 149 12.98 -9.97 -7.13
CA PHE A 149 13.55 -11.29 -6.85
C PHE A 149 14.23 -11.92 -8.07
N GLU A 150 14.01 -11.36 -9.26
CA GLU A 150 14.64 -11.83 -10.49
C GLU A 150 16.16 -11.64 -10.41
N THR A 151 16.90 -12.62 -10.91
CA THR A 151 18.37 -12.66 -10.82
C THR A 151 19.07 -12.33 -12.13
N SER A 152 18.32 -12.28 -13.23
CA SER A 152 18.78 -11.88 -14.56
C SER A 152 17.82 -10.87 -15.20
N VAL A 153 18.34 -10.06 -16.11
CA VAL A 153 17.53 -9.16 -16.93
C VAL A 153 16.71 -10.01 -17.92
N PRO A 154 15.37 -9.83 -17.98
CA PRO A 154 14.54 -10.54 -18.95
C PRO A 154 14.80 -10.03 -20.38
N THR A 155 14.38 -10.82 -21.37
CA THR A 155 14.31 -10.38 -22.76
C THR A 155 13.14 -9.42 -22.98
N ILE A 156 13.17 -8.68 -24.10
CA ILE A 156 12.07 -7.80 -24.53
C ILE A 156 10.76 -8.58 -24.66
N ASP A 157 10.81 -9.76 -25.28
CA ASP A 157 9.62 -10.59 -25.51
C ASP A 157 9.01 -11.10 -24.19
N GLU A 158 9.85 -11.51 -23.24
CA GLU A 158 9.40 -11.94 -21.92
C GLU A 158 8.72 -10.82 -21.14
N LEU A 159 9.25 -9.59 -21.20
CA LEU A 159 8.60 -8.44 -20.56
C LEU A 159 7.26 -8.12 -21.22
N ARG A 160 7.22 -8.04 -22.55
CA ARG A 160 5.99 -7.70 -23.28
C ARG A 160 4.90 -8.75 -23.08
N ALA A 161 5.26 -10.03 -23.03
CA ALA A 161 4.31 -11.11 -22.79
C ALA A 161 3.65 -11.04 -21.41
N LYS A 162 4.31 -10.44 -20.41
CA LYS A 162 3.76 -10.26 -19.07
C LYS A 162 2.75 -9.10 -18.99
N TRP A 163 2.92 -8.06 -19.79
CA TRP A 163 2.14 -6.83 -19.65
C TRP A 163 0.75 -6.95 -20.29
N LEU A 164 -0.23 -6.33 -19.63
CA LEU A 164 -1.53 -6.08 -20.23
C LEU A 164 -1.37 -5.17 -21.47
N PRO A 165 -2.08 -5.43 -22.58
CA PRO A 165 -1.98 -4.61 -23.77
C PRO A 165 -2.26 -3.12 -23.48
N GLY A 166 -1.35 -2.24 -23.91
CA GLY A 166 -1.48 -0.79 -23.70
C GLY A 166 -1.23 -0.31 -22.28
N MET A 167 -0.81 -1.18 -21.36
CA MET A 167 -0.58 -0.85 -19.95
C MET A 167 0.90 -0.72 -19.59
N ALA A 168 1.68 -0.10 -20.48
CA ALA A 168 3.08 0.20 -20.27
C ALA A 168 3.39 1.64 -20.70
N TRP A 169 4.08 2.37 -19.84
CA TRP A 169 4.43 3.78 -20.05
C TRP A 169 5.87 4.04 -19.67
N VAL A 170 6.47 5.03 -20.34
CA VAL A 170 7.77 5.59 -19.99
C VAL A 170 7.59 7.03 -19.52
N ALA A 171 8.47 7.48 -18.64
CA ALA A 171 8.59 8.88 -18.27
C ALA A 171 9.87 9.44 -18.86
N GLU A 172 9.73 10.50 -19.64
CA GLU A 172 10.83 11.27 -20.19
C GLU A 172 11.18 12.43 -19.26
N LEU A 173 12.49 12.64 -19.06
CA LEU A 173 13.06 13.79 -18.39
C LEU A 173 14.29 14.22 -19.20
N ASP A 174 14.42 15.51 -19.49
CA ASP A 174 15.52 16.07 -20.28
C ASP A 174 15.73 15.36 -21.65
N GLY A 175 14.62 14.96 -22.29
CA GLY A 175 14.61 14.29 -23.59
C GLY A 175 15.08 12.83 -23.58
N ARG A 176 15.16 12.20 -22.41
CA ARG A 176 15.57 10.79 -22.24
C ARG A 176 14.58 10.04 -21.38
N VAL A 177 14.41 8.74 -21.66
CA VAL A 177 13.62 7.85 -20.80
C VAL A 177 14.33 7.72 -19.45
N ALA A 178 13.68 8.21 -18.40
CA ALA A 178 14.20 8.28 -17.04
C ALA A 178 13.52 7.28 -16.08
N GLY A 179 12.44 6.65 -16.53
CA GLY A 179 11.74 5.62 -15.79
C GLY A 179 10.65 4.99 -16.64
N TRP A 180 10.09 3.89 -16.15
CA TRP A 180 8.97 3.20 -16.79
C TRP A 180 8.07 2.54 -15.75
N THR A 181 6.85 2.26 -16.16
CA THR A 181 5.87 1.56 -15.35
C THR A 181 5.00 0.66 -16.22
N ALA A 182 4.60 -0.49 -15.69
CA ALA A 182 3.74 -1.42 -16.42
C ALA A 182 2.80 -2.18 -15.49
N ILE A 183 1.73 -2.72 -16.06
CA ILE A 183 0.72 -3.53 -15.36
C ILE A 183 0.64 -4.92 -16.00
N GLN A 184 0.65 -5.96 -15.18
CA GLN A 184 0.41 -7.35 -15.58
C GLN A 184 -0.82 -7.91 -14.87
N PRO A 185 -1.53 -8.91 -15.44
CA PRO A 185 -2.65 -9.55 -14.76
C PRO A 185 -2.15 -10.35 -13.55
N VAL A 186 -2.95 -10.42 -12.49
CA VAL A 186 -2.61 -11.23 -11.30
C VAL A 186 -3.03 -12.70 -11.43
N SER A 187 -3.95 -13.00 -12.37
CA SER A 187 -4.58 -14.31 -12.53
C SER A 187 -5.30 -14.39 -13.87
N ASP A 188 -5.28 -15.57 -14.50
CA ASP A 188 -6.03 -15.84 -15.74
C ASP A 188 -7.53 -16.07 -15.49
N ARG A 189 -7.95 -16.19 -14.23
CA ARG A 189 -9.36 -16.41 -13.89
C ARG A 189 -10.15 -15.13 -14.10
N ALA A 190 -11.23 -15.20 -14.88
CA ALA A 190 -12.07 -14.04 -15.23
C ALA A 190 -12.55 -13.20 -14.03
N CYS A 191 -12.75 -13.80 -12.85
CA CYS A 191 -13.13 -13.07 -11.63
C CYS A 191 -12.06 -12.10 -11.11
N TYR A 192 -10.83 -12.16 -11.63
CA TYR A 192 -9.72 -11.25 -11.31
C TYR A 192 -9.35 -10.33 -12.49
N ALA A 193 -10.17 -10.27 -13.55
CA ALA A 193 -9.80 -9.57 -14.80
C ALA A 193 -9.46 -8.08 -14.63
N GLY A 194 -10.00 -7.42 -13.60
CA GLY A 194 -9.67 -6.02 -13.28
C GLY A 194 -8.72 -5.86 -12.09
N VAL A 195 -7.96 -6.91 -11.75
CA VAL A 195 -6.89 -6.84 -10.76
C VAL A 195 -5.54 -6.90 -11.47
N GLY A 196 -4.77 -5.82 -11.37
CA GLY A 196 -3.44 -5.71 -11.98
C GLY A 196 -2.32 -5.66 -10.94
N GLU A 197 -1.20 -6.33 -11.21
CA GLU A 197 0.04 -6.12 -10.49
C GLU A 197 0.91 -5.08 -11.21
N THR A 198 1.46 -4.17 -10.43
CA THR A 198 2.15 -2.97 -10.92
C THR A 198 3.64 -3.02 -10.63
N SER A 199 4.43 -2.58 -11.60
CA SER A 199 5.88 -2.41 -11.50
C SER A 199 6.24 -0.98 -11.91
N VAL A 200 7.12 -0.33 -11.15
CA VAL A 200 7.64 1.02 -11.46
C VAL A 200 9.14 1.07 -11.21
N TYR A 201 9.89 1.56 -12.20
CA TYR A 201 11.34 1.70 -12.13
C TYR A 201 11.76 3.11 -12.57
N VAL A 202 12.77 3.65 -11.89
CA VAL A 202 13.30 4.99 -12.13
C VAL A 202 14.82 4.91 -12.06
N THR A 203 15.51 5.55 -13.02
CA THR A 203 16.97 5.63 -13.02
C THR A 203 17.47 6.32 -11.76
N GLU A 204 18.64 5.92 -11.27
CA GLU A 204 19.29 6.50 -10.10
C GLU A 204 19.45 8.01 -10.25
N THR A 205 19.86 8.47 -11.43
CA THR A 205 20.07 9.88 -11.74
C THR A 205 18.79 10.73 -11.74
N ALA A 206 17.62 10.09 -11.87
CA ALA A 206 16.32 10.78 -11.89
C ALA A 206 15.51 10.62 -10.59
N ARG A 207 16.07 9.96 -9.56
CA ARG A 207 15.42 9.87 -8.24
C ARG A 207 15.28 11.24 -7.60
N GLY A 208 14.19 11.45 -6.86
CA GLY A 208 13.88 12.74 -6.23
C GLY A 208 13.39 13.84 -7.19
N ARG A 209 13.38 13.60 -8.50
CA ARG A 209 12.88 14.54 -9.52
C ARG A 209 11.38 14.39 -9.83
N GLY A 210 10.67 13.56 -9.08
CA GLY A 210 9.23 13.32 -9.27
C GLY A 210 8.88 12.37 -10.43
N VAL A 211 9.85 11.71 -11.08
CA VAL A 211 9.61 10.73 -12.16
C VAL A 211 8.69 9.59 -11.72
N GLY A 212 8.95 8.98 -10.56
CA GLY A 212 8.09 7.92 -10.02
C GLY A 212 6.67 8.40 -9.72
N LYS A 213 6.51 9.66 -9.32
CA LYS A 213 5.21 10.29 -9.03
C LYS A 213 4.37 10.43 -10.31
N ALA A 214 4.99 10.92 -11.39
CA ALA A 214 4.36 11.00 -12.71
C ALA A 214 3.98 9.61 -13.25
N LEU A 215 4.87 8.62 -13.14
CA LEU A 215 4.59 7.25 -13.57
C LEU A 215 3.41 6.63 -12.82
N LEU A 216 3.37 6.74 -11.48
CA LEU A 216 2.25 6.21 -10.70
C LEU A 216 0.94 6.94 -11.01
N PHE A 217 0.97 8.26 -11.19
CA PHE A 217 -0.23 9.00 -11.60
C PHE A 217 -0.79 8.50 -12.93
N THR A 218 0.06 8.36 -13.95
CA THR A 218 -0.35 7.85 -15.26
C THR A 218 -0.84 6.41 -15.15
N GLN A 219 -0.12 5.54 -14.45
CA GLN A 219 -0.50 4.15 -14.28
C GLN A 219 -1.89 4.02 -13.64
N VAL A 220 -2.16 4.73 -12.55
CA VAL A 220 -3.46 4.63 -11.86
C VAL A 220 -4.57 5.22 -12.72
N THR A 221 -4.36 6.38 -13.32
CA THR A 221 -5.38 7.06 -14.14
C THR A 221 -5.79 6.23 -15.35
N GLU A 222 -4.82 5.63 -16.06
CA GLU A 222 -5.11 4.82 -17.23
C GLU A 222 -5.66 3.44 -16.85
N ALA A 223 -5.21 2.85 -15.73
CA ALA A 223 -5.80 1.62 -15.18
C ALA A 223 -7.29 1.79 -14.85
N ASP A 224 -7.66 2.89 -14.18
CA ASP A 224 -9.04 3.23 -13.88
C ASP A 224 -9.87 3.40 -15.15
N ARG A 225 -9.34 4.14 -16.13
CA ARG A 225 -10.01 4.35 -17.42
C ARG A 225 -10.24 3.03 -18.16
N ALA A 226 -9.33 2.07 -18.01
CA ALA A 226 -9.44 0.74 -18.59
C ALA A 226 -10.29 -0.24 -17.77
N GLY A 227 -10.87 0.18 -16.65
CA GLY A 227 -11.76 -0.62 -15.83
C GLY A 227 -11.06 -1.58 -14.86
N LEU A 228 -9.76 -1.39 -14.58
CA LEU A 228 -9.08 -2.09 -13.49
C LEU A 228 -9.56 -1.51 -12.16
N TRP A 229 -10.12 -2.35 -11.27
CA TRP A 229 -10.64 -1.93 -9.98
C TRP A 229 -9.64 -2.08 -8.83
N THR A 230 -8.59 -2.89 -9.01
CA THR A 230 -7.52 -3.05 -8.01
C THR A 230 -6.15 -3.06 -8.70
N LEU A 231 -5.24 -2.25 -8.18
CA LEU A 231 -3.82 -2.33 -8.45
C LEU A 231 -3.09 -2.83 -7.21
N GLN A 232 -2.17 -3.77 -7.37
CA GLN A 232 -1.35 -4.28 -6.28
C GLN A 232 0.13 -4.27 -6.63
N THR A 233 0.98 -4.30 -5.63
CA THR A 233 2.42 -4.49 -5.80
C THR A 233 3.02 -5.10 -4.55
N SER A 234 4.24 -5.63 -4.68
CA SER A 234 5.01 -6.15 -3.56
C SER A 234 6.40 -5.54 -3.52
N ILE A 235 6.73 -4.93 -2.38
CA ILE A 235 7.94 -4.13 -2.23
C ILE A 235 8.75 -4.68 -1.05
N PHE A 236 10.06 -4.78 -1.21
CA PHE A 236 10.96 -5.10 -0.11
C PHE A 236 10.85 -4.04 1.01
N PRO A 237 10.78 -4.42 2.29
CA PRO A 237 10.70 -3.47 3.39
C PRO A 237 11.83 -2.43 3.39
N GLU A 238 13.02 -2.82 2.93
CA GLU A 238 14.21 -1.96 2.85
C GLU A 238 14.04 -0.82 1.83
N ASN A 239 13.17 -0.99 0.81
CA ASN A 239 12.92 0.01 -0.22
C ASN A 239 11.92 1.07 0.26
N ARG A 240 12.34 1.85 1.26
CA ARG A 240 11.54 2.91 1.89
C ARG A 240 11.06 3.97 0.90
N ALA A 241 11.87 4.29 -0.11
CA ALA A 241 11.51 5.25 -1.15
C ALA A 241 10.30 4.77 -1.97
N SER A 242 10.31 3.49 -2.41
CA SER A 242 9.19 2.93 -3.17
C SER A 242 7.94 2.79 -2.30
N LEU A 243 8.07 2.39 -1.03
CA LEU A 243 6.95 2.37 -0.09
C LEU A 243 6.31 3.75 0.07
N ALA A 244 7.11 4.79 0.30
CA ALA A 244 6.64 6.17 0.45
C ALA A 244 5.98 6.68 -0.84
N LEU A 245 6.57 6.38 -2.00
CA LEU A 245 6.03 6.74 -3.30
C LEU A 245 4.64 6.12 -3.53
N HIS A 246 4.48 4.81 -3.33
CA HIS A 246 3.18 4.14 -3.49
C HIS A 246 2.16 4.64 -2.47
N ARG A 247 2.58 4.83 -1.22
CA ARG A 247 1.72 5.41 -0.18
C ARG A 247 1.28 6.82 -0.53
N SER A 248 2.09 7.63 -1.21
CA SER A 248 1.69 8.96 -1.69
C SER A 248 0.70 8.91 -2.87
N ALA A 249 0.56 7.74 -3.52
CA ALA A 249 -0.31 7.51 -4.66
C ALA A 249 -1.61 6.76 -4.33
N GLY A 250 -1.96 6.65 -3.06
CA GLY A 250 -3.20 6.04 -2.60
C GLY A 250 -3.09 4.57 -2.26
N TYR A 251 -1.89 3.98 -2.31
CA TYR A 251 -1.72 2.58 -1.94
C TYR A 251 -1.72 2.42 -0.43
N ARG A 252 -2.49 1.45 0.05
CA ARG A 252 -2.53 1.00 1.43
C ARG A 252 -1.77 -0.32 1.58
N THR A 253 -1.14 -0.52 2.74
CA THR A 253 -0.48 -1.79 3.06
C THR A 253 -1.54 -2.84 3.38
N LEU A 254 -1.53 -3.97 2.68
CA LEU A 254 -2.41 -5.11 2.93
C LEU A 254 -1.80 -6.10 3.91
N ALA A 255 -0.53 -6.45 3.70
CA ALA A 255 0.14 -7.50 4.44
C ALA A 255 1.65 -7.32 4.44
N VAL A 256 2.31 -7.90 5.44
CA VAL A 256 3.73 -8.20 5.41
C VAL A 256 3.89 -9.71 5.29
N ARG A 257 4.55 -10.17 4.24
CA ARG A 257 4.80 -11.59 3.99
C ARG A 257 6.22 -11.90 4.43
N ALA A 258 6.36 -12.48 5.62
CA ALA A 258 7.66 -12.81 6.19
C ALA A 258 8.29 -14.01 5.48
N ARG A 259 9.57 -13.90 5.14
CA ARG A 259 10.41 -14.94 4.50
C ARG A 259 9.70 -15.63 3.33
N VAL A 260 9.07 -14.84 2.47
CA VAL A 260 8.20 -15.36 1.40
C VAL A 260 9.00 -15.96 0.24
N ALA A 261 10.21 -15.46 0.00
CA ALA A 261 11.09 -15.93 -1.07
C ALA A 261 12.57 -15.70 -0.72
N GLN A 262 13.45 -16.40 -1.41
CA GLN A 262 14.90 -16.34 -1.22
C GLN A 262 15.56 -15.57 -2.37
N LEU A 263 16.51 -14.68 -2.05
CA LEU A 263 17.39 -13.99 -3.00
C LEU A 263 18.82 -14.13 -2.49
N ASP A 264 19.74 -14.62 -3.32
CA ASP A 264 21.16 -14.82 -2.98
C ASP A 264 21.38 -15.60 -1.67
N GLY A 265 20.56 -16.62 -1.43
CA GLY A 265 20.61 -17.45 -0.21
C GLY A 265 19.92 -16.83 1.01
N VAL A 266 19.46 -15.58 0.94
CA VAL A 266 18.79 -14.86 2.04
C VAL A 266 17.28 -14.88 1.86
N TRP A 267 16.56 -15.35 2.88
CA TRP A 267 15.10 -15.25 2.92
C TRP A 267 14.67 -13.81 3.18
N ARG A 268 13.80 -13.27 2.34
CA ARG A 268 13.36 -11.88 2.40
C ARG A 268 11.87 -11.73 2.63
N ASP A 269 11.54 -10.67 3.34
CA ASP A 269 10.18 -10.25 3.59
C ASP A 269 9.69 -9.36 2.44
N THR A 270 8.37 -9.26 2.27
CA THR A 270 7.78 -8.26 1.37
C THR A 270 6.59 -7.57 2.00
N VAL A 271 6.39 -6.30 1.65
CA VAL A 271 5.19 -5.53 1.97
C VAL A 271 4.28 -5.56 0.74
N MET A 272 3.09 -6.15 0.89
CA MET A 272 2.07 -6.14 -0.14
C MET A 272 1.22 -4.88 0.01
N LEU A 273 1.08 -4.13 -1.07
CA LEU A 273 0.32 -2.90 -1.15
C LEU A 273 -0.78 -3.06 -2.17
N GLU A 274 -1.92 -2.41 -1.94
CA GLU A 274 -2.98 -2.27 -2.95
C GLU A 274 -3.48 -0.83 -3.03
N ARG A 275 -3.99 -0.46 -4.19
CA ARG A 275 -4.86 0.69 -4.41
C ARG A 275 -6.16 0.19 -5.06
N ARG A 276 -7.30 0.68 -4.60
CA ARG A 276 -8.62 0.35 -5.18
C ARG A 276 -9.23 1.57 -5.84
N SER A 277 -9.93 1.33 -6.93
CA SER A 277 -10.76 2.34 -7.59
C SER A 277 -12.03 2.58 -6.78
N ASP A 278 -12.55 3.81 -6.79
CA ASP A 278 -13.84 4.14 -6.18
C ASP A 278 -15.04 3.67 -7.05
N ILE A 279 -14.75 3.16 -8.25
CA ILE A 279 -15.76 2.78 -9.24
C ILE A 279 -16.39 1.41 -8.92
N ASN A 280 -15.84 0.61 -7.99
CA ASN A 280 -16.39 -0.71 -7.58
C ASN A 280 -16.18 -1.06 -6.11
#